data_AF-A0A951DXE2-F1
#
_entry.id   AF-A0A951DXE2-F1
#
_cell.length_a   1.000
_cell.length_b   1.000
_cell.length_c   1.000
_cell.angle_alpha   90.00
_cell.angle_beta   90.00
_cell.angle_gamma   90.00
#
_symmetry.space_group_name_H-M   'P 1'
#
loop_
_entity.id
_entity.type
_entity.pdbx_description
1 polymer ?
#
loop_
_entity_poly.entity_id
_entity_poly.type
_entity_poly.pdbx_seq_one_letter_code
_entity_poly.pdbx_strand_id
1 'polypeptide(L)' 'TFDGKKVASQIRGKSFDTVIGKLTYDKKGDILDPKYVVYVWKEGKYAELRE' A
#
# COMPACT_ATOMS: atom_id res chain seq x y z
N THR A 1 7.55 -13.22 21.87
CA THR A 1 6.41 -12.65 21.09
C THR A 1 6.51 -11.14 21.09
N PHE A 2 6.03 -10.46 20.06
CA PHE A 2 6.10 -8.99 19.95
C PHE A 2 4.75 -8.32 20.30
N ASP A 3 4.81 -7.08 20.75
CA ASP A 3 3.62 -6.28 21.09
C ASP A 3 3.10 -5.53 19.85
N GLY A 4 1.93 -5.94 19.35
CA GLY A 4 1.33 -5.36 18.15
C GLY A 4 0.97 -3.88 18.27
N LYS A 5 0.61 -3.38 19.46
CA LYS A 5 0.28 -1.95 19.65
C LYS A 5 1.54 -1.09 19.54
N LYS A 6 2.66 -1.58 20.06
CA LYS A 6 3.96 -0.92 19.93
C LYS A 6 4.44 -0.91 18.49
N VAL A 7 4.25 -1.99 17.74
CA VAL A 7 4.60 -2.02 16.31
C VAL A 7 3.73 -1.05 15.51
N ALA A 8 2.41 -1.07 15.73
CA ALA A 8 1.49 -0.16 15.03
C ALA A 8 1.81 1.33 15.29
N SER A 9 2.22 1.70 16.51
CA SER A 9 2.63 3.07 16.82
C SER A 9 3.93 3.49 16.13
N GLN A 10 4.79 2.53 15.78
CA GLN A 10 5.97 2.81 14.97
C GLN A 10 5.66 2.96 13.48
N ILE A 11 4.52 2.48 12.99
CA ILE A 11 4.14 2.53 11.57
C ILE A 11 3.30 3.77 11.25
N ARG A 12 2.27 4.07 12.06
CA ARG A 12 1.34 5.17 11.82
C ARG A 12 2.06 6.52 11.73
N GLY A 13 1.73 7.32 10.73
CA GLY A 13 2.33 8.64 10.51
C GLY A 13 3.77 8.62 9.98
N LYS A 14 4.31 7.45 9.62
CA LYS A 14 5.70 7.31 9.13
C LYS A 14 5.75 6.80 7.69
N SER A 15 6.95 6.87 7.11
CA SER A 15 7.25 6.34 5.78
C SER A 15 8.25 5.20 5.81
N PHE A 16 8.14 4.29 4.86
CA PHE A 16 9.01 3.13 4.71
C PHE A 16 9.34 2.88 3.24
N ASP A 17 10.59 2.53 2.96
CA ASP A 17 11.01 2.08 1.63
C ASP A 17 10.62 0.61 1.46
N THR A 18 9.90 0.32 0.37
CA THR A 18 9.37 -1.02 0.07
C THR A 18 9.63 -1.39 -1.39
N VAL A 19 9.38 -2.65 -1.74
CA VAL A 19 9.52 -3.15 -3.12
C VAL A 19 8.53 -2.50 -4.10
N ILE A 20 7.43 -1.92 -3.61
CA ILE A 20 6.45 -1.18 -4.43
C ILE A 20 6.63 0.35 -4.33
N GLY A 21 7.79 0.79 -3.84
CA GLY A 21 8.13 2.19 -3.62
C GLY A 21 7.97 2.64 -2.17
N LYS A 22 8.15 3.93 -1.93
CA LYS A 22 8.04 4.52 -0.60
C LYS A 22 6.57 4.66 -0.20
N LEU A 23 6.16 3.94 0.84
CA LEU A 23 4.82 4.05 1.42
C LEU A 23 4.84 5.03 2.57
N THR A 24 3.86 5.93 2.63
CA THR A 24 3.66 6.86 3.75
C THR A 24 2.28 6.61 4.34
N TYR A 25 2.22 6.47 5.66
CA TYR A 25 0.98 6.21 6.38
C TYR A 25 0.46 7.46 7.08
N ASP A 26 -0.85 7.61 7.15
CA ASP A 26 -1.51 8.62 7.98
C ASP A 26 -1.56 8.19 9.46
N LYS A 27 -2.16 9.02 10.31
CA LYS A 27 -2.28 8.74 11.76
C LYS A 27 -3.20 7.56 12.08
N LYS A 28 -4.12 7.22 11.18
CA LYS A 28 -5.05 6.09 11.33
C LYS A 28 -4.39 4.78 10.90
N GLY A 29 -3.45 4.85 9.98
CA GLY A 29 -2.70 3.74 9.41
C GLY A 29 -3.00 3.49 7.93
N ASP A 30 -3.69 4.42 7.26
CA ASP A 30 -4.02 4.34 5.84
C ASP A 30 -2.86 4.90 4.99
N ILE A 31 -2.76 4.47 3.73
CA ILE A 31 -1.75 5.01 2.80
C ILE A 31 -2.12 6.45 2.42
N LEU A 32 -1.17 7.37 2.56
CA LEU A 32 -1.37 8.80 2.34
C LEU A 32 -1.66 9.16 0.89
N ASP A 33 -1.03 8.45 -0.06
CA ASP A 33 -1.20 8.64 -1.51
C ASP A 33 -1.51 7.29 -2.19
N PRO A 34 -2.77 6.81 -2.12
CA PRO A 34 -3.13 5.52 -2.66
C PRO A 34 -3.27 5.61 -4.19
N LYS A 35 -2.57 4.73 -4.90
CA LYS A 35 -2.59 4.66 -6.36
C LYS A 35 -3.40 3.44 -6.80
N TYR A 36 -4.44 3.68 -7.59
CA TYR A 36 -5.31 2.64 -8.12
C TYR A 36 -5.27 2.65 -9.64
N VAL A 37 -5.35 1.46 -10.22
CA VAL A 37 -5.50 1.24 -11.65
C VAL A 37 -6.56 0.16 -11.86
N VAL A 38 -7.21 0.18 -13.02
CA VAL A 38 -8.16 -0.86 -13.42
C VAL A 38 -7.43 -1.91 -14.23
N TYR A 39 -7.79 -3.19 -14.04
CA TYR A 39 -7.27 -4.29 -14.84
C TYR A 39 -8.40 -4.95 -15.63
N VAL A 40 -8.10 -5.34 -16.87
CA VAL A 40 -8.98 -6.14 -17.73
C VAL A 40 -8.44 -7.55 -17.87
N TRP A 41 -9.35 -8.52 -17.78
CA TRP A 41 -9.06 -9.94 -17.99
C TRP A 41 -9.52 -10.38 -19.39
N LYS A 42 -8.63 -11.02 -20.14
CA LYS A 42 -8.93 -11.61 -21.45
C LYS A 42 -8.04 -12.83 -21.69
N GLU A 43 -8.65 -13.94 -22.11
CA GLU A 43 -7.94 -15.17 -22.52
C GLU A 43 -6.94 -15.68 -21.46
N GLY A 44 -7.33 -15.65 -20.18
CA GLY A 44 -6.50 -16.11 -19.07
C GLY A 44 -5.34 -15.18 -18.69
N LYS A 45 -5.26 -13.98 -19.28
CA LYS A 45 -4.28 -12.95 -18.94
C LYS A 45 -4.98 -11.71 -18.43
N TYR A 46 -4.28 -10.94 -17.59
CA TYR A 46 -4.72 -9.61 -17.16
C TYR A 46 -3.73 -8.55 -17.63
N ALA A 47 -4.27 -7.37 -17.94
CA ALA A 47 -3.47 -6.19 -18.27
C ALA A 47 -4.13 -4.95 -17.67
N GLU A 48 -3.30 -3.95 -17.32
CA GLU A 48 -3.79 -2.64 -16.88
C GLU A 48 -4.63 -2.03 -18.01
N LEU A 49 -5.83 -1.56 -17.69
CA LEU A 49 -6.66 -0.79 -18.60
C LEU A 49 -6.04 0.60 -18.73
N ARG A 50 -5.42 0.86 -19.88
CA ARG A 50 -4.92 2.17 -20.26
C ARG A 50 -5.89 2.79 -21.25
N GLU A 51 -6.25 4.05 -21.03
CA GLU A 51 -7.04 4.87 -21.98
C GLU A 51 -6.24 5.14 -23.27
#